data_AF-A0A0V8RTM9-F1
#
_entry.id   AF-A0A0V8RTM9-F1
#
_cell.length_a   1.000
_cell.length_b   1.000
_cell.length_c   1.000
_cell.angle_alpha   90.00
_cell.angle_beta   90.00
_cell.angle_gamma   90.00
#
_symmetry.space_group_name_H-M   'P 1'
#
loop_
_entity.id
_entity.type
_entity.pdbx_description
1 polymer ?
#
loop_
_entity_poly.entity_id
_entity_poly.type
_entity_poly.pdbx_seq_one_letter_code
_entity_poly.pdbx_strand_id
1 'polypeptide(L)'
;MFEESASLLLSNPECVVPRQVLEELERIASGPGPIHRRRAARLAIEALRRESCRVVDTSAESADEAILALALSDQEAIVATADNELRRRLREKGLPNIYYRRSRHGLMLEGD
;
A
#
# COMPACT_ATOMS: atom_id res chain seq x y z
N MET A 1 -8.81 0.09 7.66
CA MET A 1 -7.69 0.61 6.86
C MET A 1 -8.13 1.86 6.13
N PHE A 2 -8.91 1.80 5.05
CA PHE A 2 -9.35 3.00 4.30
C PHE A 2 -10.06 4.06 5.13
N GLU A 3 -11.10 3.69 5.89
CA GLU A 3 -11.79 4.61 6.80
C GLU A 3 -10.86 5.19 7.88
N GLU A 4 -9.98 4.34 8.41
CA GLU A 4 -9.02 4.72 9.45
C GLU A 4 -7.93 5.64 8.90
N SER A 5 -7.47 5.43 7.67
CA SER A 5 -6.53 6.33 6.98
C SER A 5 -7.19 7.66 6.64
N ALA A 6 -8.46 7.66 6.20
CA ALA A 6 -9.19 8.88 5.94
C ALA A 6 -9.37 9.72 7.22
N SER A 7 -9.71 9.06 8.34
CA SER A 7 -9.78 9.69 9.65
C SER A 7 -8.43 10.24 10.12
N LEU A 8 -7.36 9.45 9.94
CA LEU A 8 -5.99 9.85 10.29
C LEU A 8 -5.51 11.06 9.48
N LEU A 9 -5.88 11.14 8.21
CA LEU A 9 -5.50 12.20 7.29
C LEU A 9 -6.48 13.38 7.27
N LEU A 10 -7.57 13.32 8.05
CA LEU A 10 -8.64 14.32 8.07
C LEU A 10 -9.16 14.67 6.65
N SER A 11 -9.12 13.70 5.74
CA SER A 11 -9.42 13.86 4.32
C SER A 11 -9.84 12.52 3.72
N ASN A 12 -10.37 12.53 2.49
CA ASN A 12 -10.70 11.30 1.77
C ASN A 12 -9.71 11.11 0.60
N PRO A 13 -8.54 10.50 0.83
CA PRO A 13 -7.51 10.37 -0.19
C PRO A 13 -7.96 9.47 -1.34
N GLU A 14 -7.50 9.78 -2.55
CA GLU A 14 -7.63 8.86 -3.68
C GLU A 14 -6.77 7.61 -3.42
N CYS A 15 -7.37 6.42 -3.56
CA CYS A 15 -6.61 5.18 -3.52
C CYS A 15 -5.93 4.93 -4.86
N VAL A 16 -4.60 4.86 -4.87
CA VAL A 16 -3.79 4.53 -6.05
C VAL A 16 -2.97 3.27 -5.76
N VAL A 17 -2.94 2.33 -6.71
CA VAL A 17 -2.17 1.10 -6.61
C VAL A 17 -1.40 0.84 -7.90
N PRO A 18 -0.07 0.66 -7.87
CA PRO A 18 0.66 0.25 -9.06
C PRO A 18 0.23 -1.15 -9.53
N ARG A 19 0.17 -1.37 -10.85
CA ARG A 19 -0.21 -2.67 -11.43
C ARG A 19 0.63 -3.83 -10.87
N GLN A 20 1.92 -3.61 -10.64
CA GLN A 20 2.84 -4.59 -10.07
C GLN A 20 2.35 -5.17 -8.74
N VAL A 21 1.73 -4.33 -7.88
CA VAL A 21 1.14 -4.76 -6.60
C VAL A 21 -0.08 -5.65 -6.85
N LEU A 22 -0.94 -5.26 -7.79
CA LEU A 22 -2.14 -6.04 -8.14
C LEU A 22 -1.76 -7.41 -8.71
N GLU A 23 -0.81 -7.45 -9.65
CA GLU A 23 -0.31 -8.70 -10.26
C GLU A 23 0.32 -9.62 -9.21
N GLU A 24 1.07 -9.07 -8.25
CA GLU A 24 1.61 -9.86 -7.15
C GLU A 24 0.52 -10.43 -6.25
N LEU A 25 -0.50 -9.63 -5.90
CA LEU A 25 -1.66 -10.11 -5.14
C LEU A 25 -2.40 -11.22 -5.90
N GLU A 26 -2.60 -11.08 -7.21
CA GLU A 26 -3.26 -12.09 -8.06
C GLU A 26 -2.46 -13.39 -8.13
N ARG A 27 -1.13 -13.29 -8.23
CA ARG A 27 -0.20 -14.43 -8.18
C ARG A 27 -0.27 -15.14 -6.83
N ILE A 28 -0.33 -14.39 -5.72
CA ILE A 28 -0.47 -14.98 -4.37
C ILE A 28 -1.86 -15.62 -4.21
N ALA A 29 -2.92 -14.97 -4.71
CA ALA A 29 -4.30 -15.44 -4.57
C ALA A 29 -4.57 -16.76 -5.32
N SER A 30 -3.92 -16.95 -6.47
CA SER A 30 -4.09 -18.12 -7.36
C SER A 30 -2.98 -19.16 -7.23
N GLY A 31 -1.80 -18.78 -6.72
CA GLY A 31 -0.62 -19.63 -6.68
C GLY A 31 -0.59 -20.71 -5.59
N PRO A 32 0.48 -21.52 -5.57
CA PRO A 32 0.76 -22.43 -4.47
C PRO A 32 1.17 -21.62 -3.22
N GLY A 33 0.78 -22.11 -2.04
CA GLY A 33 1.19 -21.48 -0.78
C GLY A 33 0.17 -21.66 0.35
N PRO A 34 0.50 -21.16 1.56
CA PRO A 34 -0.37 -21.29 2.71
C PRO A 34 -1.75 -20.67 2.47
N ILE A 35 -2.81 -21.38 2.89
CA ILE A 35 -4.21 -20.95 2.69
C ILE A 35 -4.46 -19.54 3.22
N HIS A 36 -3.88 -19.19 4.37
CA HIS A 36 -4.06 -17.86 4.97
C HIS A 36 -3.51 -16.74 4.08
N ARG A 37 -2.37 -16.94 3.40
CA ARG A 37 -1.82 -15.93 2.47
C ARG A 37 -2.71 -15.73 1.26
N ARG A 38 -3.21 -16.82 0.68
CA ARG A 38 -4.13 -16.75 -0.48
C ARG A 38 -5.43 -16.05 -0.13
N ARG A 39 -5.99 -16.34 1.07
CA ARG A 39 -7.18 -15.65 1.58
C ARG A 39 -6.91 -14.16 1.80
N ALA A 40 -5.78 -13.80 2.42
CA ALA A 40 -5.40 -12.41 2.63
C ALA A 40 -5.26 -11.66 1.29
N ALA A 41 -4.62 -12.26 0.28
CA ALA A 41 -4.49 -11.64 -1.03
C ALA A 41 -5.84 -11.43 -1.73
N ARG A 42 -6.76 -12.40 -1.64
CA ARG A 42 -8.12 -12.25 -2.19
C ARG A 42 -8.89 -11.13 -1.51
N LEU A 43 -8.81 -11.04 -0.18
CA LEU A 43 -9.43 -9.95 0.59
C LEU A 43 -8.83 -8.59 0.22
N ALA A 44 -7.52 -8.52 -0.01
CA ALA A 44 -6.87 -7.30 -0.48
C ALA A 44 -7.41 -6.89 -1.87
N ILE A 45 -7.45 -7.81 -2.85
CA ILE A 45 -8.00 -7.54 -4.19
C ILE A 45 -9.46 -7.08 -4.12
N GLU A 46 -10.28 -7.73 -3.30
CA GLU A 46 -11.68 -7.34 -3.09
C GLU A 46 -11.80 -5.94 -2.49
N ALA A 47 -10.96 -5.61 -1.50
CA ALA A 47 -10.91 -4.28 -0.92
C ALA A 47 -10.51 -3.23 -1.97
N LEU A 48 -9.47 -3.48 -2.77
CA LEU A 48 -9.05 -2.55 -3.84
C LEU A 48 -10.18 -2.25 -4.83
N ARG A 49 -10.98 -3.28 -5.18
CA ARG A 49 -12.15 -3.12 -6.06
C ARG A 49 -13.28 -2.34 -5.39
N ARG A 50 -13.59 -2.66 -4.14
CA ARG A 50 -14.67 -1.99 -3.39
C ARG A 50 -14.40 -0.51 -3.20
N GLU A 51 -13.16 -0.14 -2.90
CA GLU A 51 -12.75 1.26 -2.72
C GLU A 51 -12.46 1.98 -4.04
N SER A 52 -12.71 1.32 -5.19
CA SER A 52 -12.47 1.88 -6.52
C SER A 52 -11.05 2.43 -6.71
N CYS A 53 -10.05 1.73 -6.16
CA CYS A 53 -8.66 2.12 -6.26
C CYS A 53 -8.21 2.22 -7.73
N ARG A 54 -7.59 3.35 -8.10
CA ARG A 54 -7.03 3.56 -9.43
C ARG A 54 -5.77 2.73 -9.60
N VAL A 55 -5.80 1.79 -10.55
CA VAL A 55 -4.63 1.02 -10.93
C VAL A 55 -3.80 1.85 -11.91
N VAL A 56 -2.50 1.99 -11.62
CA VAL A 56 -1.60 2.81 -12.44
C VAL A 56 -0.42 2.01 -12.97
N ASP A 57 0.01 2.41 -14.17
CA ASP A 57 1.09 1.77 -14.90
C ASP A 57 2.40 2.43 -14.50
N THR A 58 3.41 1.63 -14.22
CA THR A 58 4.76 2.12 -13.96
C THR A 58 5.74 1.29 -14.77
N SER A 59 6.89 1.88 -15.10
CA SER A 59 8.00 1.19 -15.75
C SER A 59 8.87 0.37 -14.78
N ALA A 60 8.49 0.31 -13.50
CA ALA A 60 9.24 -0.40 -12.48
C ALA A 60 9.14 -1.93 -12.65
N GLU A 61 10.22 -2.62 -12.30
CA GLU A 61 10.29 -4.08 -12.42
C GLU A 61 9.63 -4.79 -11.23
N SER A 62 9.55 -4.12 -10.08
CA SER A 62 9.00 -4.66 -8.85
C SER A 62 7.91 -3.77 -8.23
N ALA A 63 7.09 -4.37 -7.35
CA ALA A 63 6.06 -3.66 -6.60
C ALA A 63 6.65 -2.55 -5.71
N ASP A 64 7.73 -2.84 -4.99
CA ASP A 64 8.40 -1.87 -4.12
C ASP A 64 8.97 -0.68 -4.91
N GLU A 65 9.59 -0.93 -6.06
CA GLU A 65 10.08 0.14 -6.93
C GLU A 65 8.93 0.95 -7.54
N ALA A 66 7.84 0.30 -7.93
CA ALA A 66 6.66 0.98 -8.44
C ALA A 66 6.05 1.92 -7.38
N ILE A 67 5.92 1.45 -6.14
CA ILE A 67 5.44 2.26 -5.01
C ILE A 67 6.34 3.47 -4.78
N LEU A 68 7.66 3.27 -4.75
CA LEU A 68 8.61 4.37 -4.55
C LEU A 68 8.62 5.36 -5.71
N ALA A 69 8.53 4.89 -6.95
CA ALA A 69 8.48 5.74 -8.13
C ALA A 69 7.24 6.65 -8.11
N LEU A 70 6.07 6.09 -7.77
CA LEU A 70 4.84 6.88 -7.62
C LEU A 70 4.96 7.90 -6.50
N ALA A 71 5.44 7.48 -5.32
CA ALA A 71 5.59 8.36 -4.16
C ALA A 71 6.61 9.49 -4.42
N LEU A 72 7.65 9.25 -5.23
CA LEU A 72 8.60 10.29 -5.64
C LEU A 72 8.02 11.25 -6.69
N SER A 73 7.04 10.81 -7.47
CA SER A 73 6.44 11.60 -8.55
C SER A 73 5.33 12.54 -8.08
N ASP A 74 4.83 12.35 -6.86
CA ASP A 74 3.70 13.08 -6.29
C ASP A 74 4.01 13.50 -4.85
N GLN A 75 4.09 14.80 -4.60
CA GLN A 75 4.43 15.34 -3.28
C GLN A 75 3.32 15.17 -2.25
N GLU A 76 2.09 14.91 -2.68
CA GLU A 76 0.95 14.66 -1.80
C GLU A 76 0.75 13.16 -1.51
N ALA A 77 1.56 12.29 -2.13
CA ALA A 77 1.43 10.85 -1.98
C ALA A 77 1.91 10.37 -0.61
N ILE A 78 1.04 9.61 0.07
CA ILE A 78 1.34 8.94 1.33
C ILE A 78 1.29 7.44 1.12
N VAL A 79 2.38 6.74 1.43
CA VAL A 79 2.47 5.29 1.17
C VAL A 79 1.90 4.49 2.32
N ALA A 80 0.86 3.69 2.09
CA ALA A 80 0.38 2.72 3.07
C ALA A 80 1.16 1.40 2.95
N THR A 81 2.01 1.06 3.92
CA THR A 81 2.78 -0.19 3.92
C THR A 81 3.01 -0.76 5.33
N ALA A 82 2.98 -2.09 5.43
CA ALA A 82 3.34 -2.82 6.65
C ALA A 82 4.77 -3.39 6.59
N ASP A 83 5.48 -3.23 5.47
CA ASP A 83 6.83 -3.76 5.29
C ASP A 83 7.88 -2.83 5.93
N ASN A 84 8.73 -3.37 6.81
CA ASN A 84 9.70 -2.57 7.55
C ASN A 84 10.83 -2.02 6.68
N GLU A 85 11.22 -2.75 5.64
CA GLU A 85 12.29 -2.36 4.73
C GLU A 85 11.82 -1.25 3.80
N LEU A 86 10.61 -1.37 3.23
CA LEU A 86 10.01 -0.30 2.45
C LEU A 86 9.80 0.96 3.29
N ARG A 87 9.34 0.83 4.54
CA ARG A 87 9.25 1.96 5.47
C ARG A 87 10.59 2.63 5.73
N ARG A 88 11.67 1.85 5.88
CA ARG A 88 13.02 2.39 6.03
C ARG A 88 13.42 3.21 4.81
N ARG A 89 13.20 2.67 3.61
CA ARG A 89 13.50 3.34 2.33
C ARG A 89 12.69 4.63 2.13
N LEU A 90 11.41 4.64 2.53
CA LEU A 90 10.56 5.83 2.49
C LEU A 90 11.10 6.93 3.41
N ARG A 91 11.44 6.60 4.65
CA ARG A 91 12.07 7.54 5.60
C ARG A 91 13.38 8.12 5.08
N GLU A 92 14.25 7.29 4.51
CA GLU A 92 15.53 7.73 3.94
C GLU A 92 15.36 8.71 2.77
N LYS A 93 14.19 8.68 2.11
CA LYS A 93 13.83 9.57 1.02
C LYS A 93 12.95 10.75 1.45
N GLY A 94 12.61 10.86 2.74
CA GLY A 94 11.71 11.89 3.25
C GLY A 94 10.26 11.74 2.76
N LEU A 95 9.83 10.52 2.43
CA LEU A 95 8.48 10.25 1.93
C LEU A 95 7.55 9.80 3.08
N PRO A 96 6.34 10.37 3.18
CA PRO A 96 5.41 10.03 4.25
C PRO A 96 4.81 8.62 4.06
N ASN A 97 4.51 7.95 5.17
CA ASN A 97 3.90 6.62 5.16
C ASN A 97 2.89 6.38 6.28
N ILE A 98 1.88 5.57 5.98
CA ILE A 98 0.91 5.03 6.95
C ILE A 98 1.22 3.55 7.19
N TYR A 99 1.26 3.15 8.45
CA TYR A 99 1.51 1.76 8.83
C TYR A 99 0.72 1.34 10.06
N TYR A 100 0.42 0.04 10.17
CA TYR A 100 -0.27 -0.51 11.34
C TYR A 100 0.70 -0.78 12.49
N ARG A 101 0.47 -0.15 13.65
CA ARG A 101 1.28 -0.34 14.86
C ARG A 101 0.53 -1.19 15.87
N ARG A 102 0.91 -2.47 15.96
CA ARG A 102 0.32 -3.45 16.88
C ARG A 102 0.23 -2.97 18.32
N SER A 103 1.27 -2.33 18.85
CA SER A 103 1.31 -1.83 20.24
C SER A 103 0.31 -0.70 20.52
N ARG A 104 -0.25 -0.07 19.48
CA ARG A 104 -1.26 0.99 19.56
C ARG A 104 -2.63 0.53 19.05
N HIS A 105 -2.72 -0.70 18.55
CA HIS A 105 -3.92 -1.24 17.92
C HIS A 105 -4.51 -0.35 16.81
N GLY A 106 -3.67 0.37 16.07
CA GLY A 106 -4.14 1.32 15.05
C GLY A 106 -3.08 1.73 14.04
N LEU A 107 -3.51 2.51 13.04
CA LEU A 107 -2.65 3.14 12.04
C LEU A 107 -1.88 4.32 12.63
N MET A 108 -0.67 4.50 12.14
CA MET A 108 0.23 5.62 12.46
C MET A 108 0.67 6.28 11.16
N LEU A 109 0.74 7.61 11.17
CA LEU A 109 1.40 8.40 10.13
C LEU A 109 2.85 8.67 10.55
N GLU A 110 3.78 8.57 9.60
CA GLU A 110 5.19 8.88 9.77
C GLU A 110 5.71 9.67 8.57
N GLY A 111 6.31 10.83 8.83
CA GLY A 111 6.67 11.82 7.80
C GLY A 111 5.51 12.79 7.55
N ASP A 112 5.83 14.07 7.35
CA ASP A 112 4.94 15.18 6.98
C ASP A 112 5.58 15.99 5.85
#